data_AF-A0A1I8CIS5-F1
#
_entry.id   AF-A0A1I8CIS5-F1
#
_cell.length_a   1.000
_cell.length_b   1.000
_cell.length_c   1.000
_cell.angle_alpha   90.00
_cell.angle_beta   90.00
_cell.angle_gamma   90.00
#
_symmetry.space_group_name_H-M   'P 1'
#
loop_
_entity.id
_entity.type
_entity.pdbx_description
1 polymer ?
#
loop_
_entity_poly.entity_id
_entity_poly.type
_entity_poly.pdbx_seq_one_letter_code
_entity_poly.pdbx_strand_id
1 'polypeptide(L)'
;MVRLLLILSIITLAVAQENTDVIQGTKCAKNQVVNKITVFEDGAIEAECGPIPCSTSGTECTDNSISCKGHPTEVFSGMKWAPNGESIRVRCCNLMADSVIYIGTDVVTLGNYYTGGLITQKNLYGSAGPEYDFISNVRLEQGGVRIWVNRIMCPADKPHSQILSNAQKSGGVKGSYEQRRQQLLQTLAERQTTSADSNVGETRRLQ
;
A
#
# COMPACT_ATOMS: atom_id res chain seq x y z
N MET A 1 63.08 -25.77 -11.41
CA MET A 1 62.04 -25.20 -10.53
C MET A 1 61.03 -24.40 -11.35
N VAL A 2 60.12 -25.02 -12.12
CA VAL A 2 59.00 -24.30 -12.78
C VAL A 2 57.84 -25.28 -13.00
N ARG A 3 57.31 -25.91 -11.94
CA ARG A 3 56.11 -26.75 -12.01
C ARG A 3 55.37 -26.71 -10.68
N LEU A 4 54.90 -25.52 -10.28
CA LEU A 4 54.04 -25.41 -9.11
C LEU A 4 53.27 -24.09 -9.07
N LEU A 5 52.53 -23.71 -10.11
CA LEU A 5 51.73 -22.46 -10.07
C LEU A 5 50.57 -22.46 -11.09
N LEU A 6 49.78 -23.53 -11.18
CA LEU A 6 48.67 -23.60 -12.16
C LEU A 6 47.40 -24.33 -11.66
N ILE A 7 47.18 -24.38 -10.35
CA ILE A 7 45.93 -24.91 -9.78
C ILE A 7 45.49 -24.02 -8.62
N LEU A 8 45.06 -22.80 -8.90
CA LEU A 8 44.27 -22.00 -7.94
C LEU A 8 43.50 -20.87 -8.65
N SER A 9 42.90 -21.14 -9.82
CA SER A 9 41.79 -20.30 -10.32
C SER A 9 40.51 -20.79 -9.65
N ILE A 10 40.38 -20.45 -8.37
CA ILE A 10 39.16 -20.64 -7.60
C ILE A 10 38.06 -19.90 -8.36
N ILE A 11 37.07 -20.69 -8.74
CA ILE A 11 35.79 -20.30 -9.35
C ILE A 11 35.19 -19.20 -8.48
N THR A 12 35.33 -17.94 -8.90
CA THR A 12 34.50 -16.86 -8.40
C THR A 12 33.12 -17.04 -9.00
N LEU A 13 32.30 -17.84 -8.32
CA LEU A 13 30.84 -17.75 -8.41
C LEU A 13 30.48 -16.34 -7.93
N ALA A 14 30.40 -15.41 -8.87
CA ALA A 14 29.66 -14.18 -8.68
C ALA A 14 28.20 -14.58 -8.50
N VAL A 15 27.79 -14.76 -7.25
CA VAL A 15 26.37 -14.71 -6.89
C VAL A 15 25.98 -13.26 -7.13
N ALA A 16 25.47 -12.98 -8.33
CA ALA A 16 24.71 -11.78 -8.59
C ALA A 16 23.46 -11.86 -7.71
N GLN A 17 23.53 -11.31 -6.49
CA GLN A 17 22.33 -10.95 -5.77
C GLN A 17 21.70 -9.77 -6.54
N GLU A 18 20.88 -10.08 -7.53
CA GLU A 18 19.76 -9.18 -7.87
C GLU A 18 18.77 -9.22 -6.70
N ASN A 19 19.10 -8.50 -5.63
CA ASN A 19 18.12 -8.08 -4.64
C ASN A 19 17.86 -6.59 -4.85
N THR A 20 17.31 -6.28 -6.02
CA THR A 20 16.57 -5.03 -6.22
C THR A 20 15.08 -5.29 -6.04
N ASP A 21 14.70 -6.00 -4.97
CA ASP A 21 13.32 -5.96 -4.50
C ASP A 21 13.12 -4.64 -3.75
N VAL A 22 12.95 -3.59 -4.53
CA VAL A 22 12.27 -2.38 -4.07
C VAL A 22 10.81 -2.77 -3.88
N ILE A 23 10.50 -3.42 -2.76
CA ILE A 23 9.12 -3.63 -2.32
C ILE A 23 8.53 -2.23 -2.07
N GLN A 24 7.88 -1.68 -3.09
CA GLN A 24 7.20 -0.40 -3.00
C GLN A 24 5.92 -0.59 -2.21
N GLY A 25 5.99 -0.20 -0.94
CA GLY A 25 4.82 -0.12 -0.09
C GLY A 25 4.08 1.21 -0.22
N THR A 26 2.83 1.23 0.22
CA THR A 26 2.09 2.47 0.44
C THR A 26 2.69 3.20 1.64
N LYS A 27 2.94 4.51 1.48
CA LYS A 27 3.28 5.42 2.58
C LYS A 27 2.51 6.72 2.39
N CYS A 28 1.56 6.97 3.29
CA CYS A 28 0.74 8.16 3.24
C CYS A 28 1.56 9.40 3.60
N ALA A 29 1.21 10.52 2.96
CA ALA A 29 1.78 11.81 3.27
C ALA A 29 1.30 12.33 4.63
N LYS A 30 1.84 13.46 5.08
CA LYS A 30 1.33 14.15 6.27
C LYS A 30 -0.16 14.45 6.10
N ASN A 31 -0.93 14.28 7.17
CA ASN A 31 -2.40 14.44 7.21
C ASN A 31 -3.16 13.50 6.27
N GLN A 32 -2.57 12.35 5.95
CA GLN A 32 -3.23 11.26 5.25
C GLN A 32 -3.19 9.98 6.08
N VAL A 33 -4.18 9.12 5.86
CA VAL A 33 -4.30 7.76 6.41
C VAL A 33 -4.73 6.83 5.32
N VAL A 34 -4.52 5.52 5.50
CA VAL A 34 -5.13 4.56 4.59
C VAL A 34 -6.63 4.56 4.84
N ASN A 35 -7.41 4.86 3.80
CA ASN A 35 -8.87 4.80 3.86
C ASN A 35 -9.44 3.75 2.93
N LYS A 36 -8.63 3.15 2.04
CA LYS A 36 -9.09 2.08 1.15
C LYS A 36 -8.06 0.96 1.10
N ILE A 37 -8.57 -0.27 1.17
CA ILE A 37 -7.81 -1.50 0.92
C ILE A 37 -8.53 -2.26 -0.18
N THR A 38 -7.77 -2.72 -1.17
CA THR A 38 -8.24 -3.59 -2.23
C THR A 38 -7.49 -4.91 -2.15
N VAL A 39 -8.21 -6.02 -2.25
CA VAL A 39 -7.63 -7.36 -2.37
C VAL A 39 -8.03 -7.90 -3.73
N PHE A 40 -7.07 -7.98 -4.64
CA PHE A 40 -7.30 -8.40 -6.02
C PHE A 40 -7.48 -9.91 -6.12
N GLU A 41 -8.00 -10.37 -7.26
CA GLU A 41 -8.22 -11.81 -7.52
C GLU A 41 -6.92 -12.63 -7.54
N ASP A 42 -5.80 -12.01 -7.91
CA ASP A 42 -4.46 -12.60 -7.89
C ASP A 42 -3.81 -12.63 -6.49
N GLY A 43 -4.53 -12.17 -5.46
CA GLY A 43 -4.05 -12.09 -4.08
C GLY A 43 -3.19 -10.86 -3.79
N ALA A 44 -2.98 -9.96 -4.76
CA ALA A 44 -2.32 -8.69 -4.49
C ALA A 44 -3.18 -7.83 -3.54
N ILE A 45 -2.51 -7.09 -2.66
CA ILE A 45 -3.15 -6.23 -1.67
C ILE A 45 -2.60 -4.83 -1.83
N GLU A 46 -3.50 -3.87 -1.98
CA GLU A 46 -3.14 -2.47 -2.12
C GLU A 46 -3.85 -1.62 -1.08
N ALA A 47 -3.11 -0.65 -0.56
CA ALA A 47 -3.60 0.37 0.35
C ALA A 47 -3.56 1.73 -0.35
N GLU A 48 -4.65 2.49 -0.30
CA GLU A 48 -4.74 3.83 -0.84
C GLU A 48 -4.90 4.86 0.28
N CYS A 49 -4.17 5.96 0.15
CA CYS A 49 -4.16 7.04 1.13
C CYS A 49 -5.27 8.05 0.84
N GLY A 50 -6.04 8.34 1.87
CA GLY A 50 -7.03 9.41 1.90
C GLY A 50 -6.59 10.51 2.86
N PRO A 51 -6.98 11.75 2.58
CA PRO A 51 -6.72 12.88 3.46
C PRO A 51 -7.60 12.83 4.71
N ILE A 52 -7.10 13.38 5.82
CA ILE A 52 -7.84 13.50 7.06
C ILE A 52 -8.37 14.92 7.22
N PRO A 53 -9.68 15.11 7.44
CA PRO A 53 -10.29 16.43 7.28
C PRO A 53 -10.17 17.38 8.48
N CYS A 54 -10.03 16.86 9.69
CA CYS A 54 -10.06 17.67 10.92
C CYS A 54 -9.01 17.23 11.95
N SER A 55 -7.97 16.53 11.52
CA SER A 55 -6.93 16.00 12.40
C SER A 55 -5.57 16.04 11.70
N THR A 56 -4.51 15.89 12.48
CA THR A 56 -3.12 15.82 12.01
C THR A 56 -2.60 14.40 12.16
N SER A 57 -1.95 13.88 11.12
CA SER A 57 -1.26 12.59 11.14
C SER A 57 0.11 12.67 10.47
N GLY A 58 0.96 11.68 10.74
CA GLY A 58 2.21 11.49 9.99
C GLY A 58 3.40 12.31 10.49
N THR A 59 3.31 12.95 11.66
CA THR A 59 4.43 13.65 12.31
C THR A 59 5.40 12.69 13.00
N GLU A 60 4.86 11.70 13.69
CA GLU A 60 5.62 10.64 14.37
C GLU A 60 5.14 9.30 13.84
N CYS A 61 6.04 8.50 13.28
CA CYS A 61 5.67 7.21 12.70
C CYS A 61 6.70 6.13 13.01
N THR A 62 6.19 4.93 13.23
CA THR A 62 6.96 3.69 13.34
C THR A 62 6.73 2.86 12.09
N ASP A 63 7.81 2.51 11.40
CA ASP A 63 7.79 1.63 10.24
C ASP A 63 8.05 0.18 10.63
N ASN A 64 7.71 -0.75 9.74
CA ASN A 64 8.01 -2.17 9.85
C ASN A 64 7.32 -2.91 11.02
N SER A 65 6.25 -2.35 11.56
CA SER A 65 5.44 -2.99 12.61
C SER A 65 4.63 -4.16 12.03
N ILE A 66 4.23 -5.11 12.87
CA ILE A 66 3.30 -6.20 12.47
C ILE A 66 1.85 -5.70 12.51
N SER A 67 1.57 -4.74 13.40
CA SER A 67 0.27 -4.12 13.59
C SER A 67 0.45 -2.77 14.24
N CYS A 68 -0.45 -1.82 13.98
CA CYS A 68 -0.54 -0.62 14.82
C CYS A 68 -1.10 -1.01 16.18
N LYS A 69 -0.56 -0.46 17.28
CA LYS A 69 -1.16 -0.71 18.58
C LYS A 69 -2.56 -0.12 18.48
N GLY A 70 -3.60 -0.88 18.83
CA GLY A 70 -5.01 -0.47 18.68
C GLY A 70 -5.43 0.72 19.57
N HIS A 71 -4.50 1.59 19.90
CA HIS A 71 -4.71 2.84 20.59
C HIS A 71 -5.36 3.85 19.63
N PRO A 72 -6.35 4.64 20.07
CA PRO A 72 -7.05 5.59 19.19
C PRO A 72 -6.15 6.65 18.54
N THR A 73 -4.94 6.84 19.08
CA THR A 73 -3.94 7.79 18.58
C THR A 73 -2.92 7.16 17.64
N GLU A 74 -2.88 5.85 17.42
CA GLU A 74 -1.94 5.23 16.49
C GLU A 74 -2.69 4.64 15.30
N VAL A 75 -2.37 5.10 14.10
CA VAL A 75 -3.17 4.83 12.89
C VAL A 75 -2.33 4.25 11.78
N PHE A 76 -2.96 3.35 11.03
CA PHE A 76 -2.40 2.76 9.83
C PHE A 76 -2.25 3.81 8.71
N SER A 77 -0.99 4.06 8.34
CA SER A 77 -0.58 5.13 7.42
C SER A 77 0.26 4.58 6.25
N GLY A 78 0.26 3.26 6.07
CA GLY A 78 0.98 2.63 4.97
C GLY A 78 1.36 1.19 5.28
N MET A 79 1.72 0.43 4.25
CA MET A 79 2.14 -0.96 4.37
C MET A 79 3.16 -1.32 3.30
N LYS A 80 3.94 -2.35 3.55
CA LYS A 80 4.74 -3.06 2.54
C LYS A 80 4.73 -4.55 2.82
N TRP A 81 5.04 -5.35 1.81
CA TRP A 81 5.33 -6.76 2.02
C TRP A 81 6.64 -6.94 2.80
N ALA A 82 6.67 -7.95 3.67
CA ALA A 82 7.91 -8.42 4.26
C ALA A 82 8.78 -9.09 3.17
N PRO A 83 10.11 -9.17 3.36
CA PRO A 83 11.01 -9.76 2.37
C PRO A 83 10.70 -11.21 1.99
N ASN A 84 10.00 -11.96 2.86
CA ASN A 84 9.58 -13.33 2.57
C ASN A 84 8.27 -13.40 1.75
N GLY A 85 7.58 -12.28 1.51
CA GLY A 85 6.30 -12.24 0.78
C GLY A 85 5.10 -12.80 1.55
N GLU A 86 5.27 -13.37 2.74
CA GLU A 86 4.20 -14.05 3.48
C GLU A 86 3.49 -13.17 4.52
N SER A 87 4.05 -11.99 4.82
CA SER A 87 3.49 -11.09 5.82
C SER A 87 3.49 -9.63 5.37
N ILE A 88 2.52 -8.85 5.85
CA ILE A 88 2.50 -7.40 5.69
C ILE A 88 3.20 -6.76 6.88
N ARG A 89 4.03 -5.76 6.59
CA ARG A 89 4.60 -4.84 7.56
C ARG A 89 3.93 -3.48 7.43
N VAL A 90 3.43 -2.95 8.53
CA VAL A 90 2.65 -1.72 8.56
C VAL A 90 3.49 -0.54 9.03
N ARG A 91 3.15 0.65 8.53
CA ARG A 91 3.57 1.96 9.02
C ARG A 91 2.45 2.51 9.89
N CYS A 92 2.79 2.80 11.12
CA CYS A 92 1.88 3.31 12.12
C CYS A 92 2.29 4.73 12.49
N CYS A 93 1.38 5.68 12.40
CA CYS A 93 1.65 7.07 12.71
C CYS A 93 0.75 7.56 13.85
N ASN A 94 1.23 8.54 14.60
CA ASN A 94 0.42 9.23 15.59
C ASN A 94 -0.67 10.06 14.91
N LEU A 95 -1.88 10.04 15.48
CA LEU A 95 -3.06 10.79 15.09
C LEU A 95 -3.43 11.72 16.23
N MET A 96 -3.42 13.02 15.93
CA MET A 96 -3.88 14.08 16.83
C MET A 96 -5.32 14.44 16.46
N ALA A 97 -6.29 13.82 17.12
CA ALA A 97 -7.72 14.07 16.95
C ALA A 97 -8.40 14.15 18.32
N ASP A 98 -9.38 15.04 18.46
CA ASP A 98 -10.08 15.24 19.73
C ASP A 98 -11.05 14.09 20.06
N SER A 99 -11.60 13.45 19.03
CA SER A 99 -12.54 12.34 19.19
C SER A 99 -12.36 11.29 18.09
N VAL A 100 -12.05 10.07 18.51
CA VAL A 100 -11.91 8.89 17.66
C VAL A 100 -12.64 7.72 18.32
N ILE A 101 -13.51 7.06 17.57
CA ILE A 101 -14.19 5.84 18.03
C ILE A 101 -13.86 4.66 17.12
N TYR A 102 -13.82 3.47 17.71
CA TYR A 102 -13.72 2.22 16.95
C TYR A 102 -15.12 1.84 16.43
N ILE A 103 -15.23 1.58 15.13
CA ILE A 103 -16.51 1.26 14.47
C ILE A 103 -16.68 -0.24 14.29
N GLY A 104 -15.59 -0.96 14.01
CA GLY A 104 -15.65 -2.39 13.82
C GLY A 104 -14.47 -2.95 13.02
N THR A 105 -14.60 -4.24 12.72
CA THR A 105 -13.68 -4.98 11.87
C THR A 105 -14.41 -5.57 10.69
N ASP A 106 -13.71 -5.72 9.58
CA ASP A 106 -14.19 -6.45 8.41
C ASP A 106 -13.07 -7.32 7.82
N VAL A 107 -13.42 -8.27 6.96
CA VAL A 107 -12.47 -9.07 6.18
C VAL A 107 -12.68 -8.78 4.69
N VAL A 108 -11.71 -8.13 4.09
CA VAL A 108 -11.70 -7.87 2.64
C VAL A 108 -11.16 -9.11 1.94
N THR A 109 -12.02 -9.79 1.18
CA THR A 109 -11.69 -11.03 0.46
C THR A 109 -11.23 -10.73 -0.98
N LEU A 110 -10.72 -11.75 -1.67
CA LEU A 110 -10.29 -11.67 -3.08
C LEU A 110 -11.39 -11.04 -3.97
N GLY A 111 -10.98 -10.15 -4.87
CA GLY A 111 -11.86 -9.41 -5.78
C GLY A 111 -12.66 -8.28 -5.12
N ASN A 112 -12.49 -8.03 -3.81
CA ASN A 112 -13.24 -7.04 -3.06
C ASN A 112 -12.35 -5.91 -2.54
N TYR A 113 -13.01 -4.85 -2.08
CA TYR A 113 -12.35 -3.70 -1.47
C TYR A 113 -13.20 -3.12 -0.34
N TYR A 114 -12.52 -2.47 0.59
CA TYR A 114 -13.14 -1.59 1.58
C TYR A 114 -12.77 -0.14 1.28
N THR A 115 -13.70 0.78 1.46
CA THR A 115 -13.43 2.23 1.33
C THR A 115 -14.16 2.99 2.43
N GLY A 116 -13.36 3.57 3.33
CA GLY A 116 -13.78 4.61 4.26
C GLY A 116 -13.85 5.98 3.58
N GLY A 117 -14.10 7.01 4.37
CA GLY A 117 -14.30 8.35 3.87
C GLY A 117 -15.32 9.13 4.69
N LEU A 118 -15.86 10.18 4.10
CA LEU A 118 -16.89 10.99 4.73
C LEU A 118 -18.19 10.23 4.90
N ILE A 119 -18.80 10.42 6.06
CA ILE A 119 -20.01 9.71 6.45
C ILE A 119 -21.24 10.55 6.09
N THR A 120 -22.20 9.90 5.43
CA THR A 120 -23.47 10.52 5.09
C THR A 120 -24.28 10.81 6.36
N GLN A 121 -25.08 11.88 6.34
CA GLN A 121 -25.85 12.35 7.49
C GLN A 121 -26.72 11.27 8.17
N LYS A 122 -27.26 10.31 7.40
CA LYS A 122 -28.05 9.17 7.92
C LYS A 122 -27.28 8.17 8.79
N ASN A 123 -25.95 8.15 8.69
CA ASN A 123 -25.05 7.17 9.31
C ASN A 123 -24.12 7.82 10.34
N LEU A 124 -24.38 9.08 10.69
CA LEU A 124 -23.61 9.78 11.73
C LEU A 124 -23.86 9.13 13.08
N TYR A 125 -22.80 9.00 13.86
CA TYR A 125 -22.86 8.48 15.22
C TYR A 125 -23.21 9.58 16.22
N GLY A 126 -22.71 10.80 16.01
CA GLY A 126 -22.94 11.96 16.86
C GLY A 126 -23.62 13.13 16.15
N SER A 127 -23.93 14.17 16.92
CA SER A 127 -24.45 15.45 16.44
C SER A 127 -23.36 16.53 16.31
N ALA A 128 -22.10 16.14 16.47
CA ALA A 128 -20.99 17.07 16.67
C ALA A 128 -20.45 17.68 15.38
N GLY A 129 -20.63 17.07 14.21
CA GLY A 129 -20.07 17.58 12.96
C GLY A 129 -19.86 16.47 11.93
N PRO A 130 -19.11 16.73 10.85
CA PRO A 130 -18.75 15.71 9.87
C PRO A 130 -17.97 14.55 10.50
N GLU A 131 -18.24 13.33 10.05
CA GLU A 131 -17.52 12.14 10.49
C GLU A 131 -16.76 11.52 9.32
N TYR A 132 -15.62 10.89 9.63
CA TYR A 132 -14.73 10.30 8.63
C TYR A 132 -14.22 8.93 9.09
N ASP A 133 -14.50 7.89 8.30
CA ASP A 133 -14.01 6.53 8.52
C ASP A 133 -12.66 6.31 7.84
N PHE A 134 -11.75 5.65 8.56
CA PHE A 134 -10.44 5.27 8.05
C PHE A 134 -10.02 3.92 8.62
N ILE A 135 -9.07 3.28 7.95
CA ILE A 135 -8.54 1.98 8.37
C ILE A 135 -7.47 2.25 9.42
N SER A 136 -7.68 1.78 10.65
CA SER A 136 -6.77 1.99 11.78
C SER A 136 -5.72 0.89 11.91
N ASN A 137 -6.00 -0.31 11.37
CA ASN A 137 -5.07 -1.43 11.37
C ASN A 137 -5.39 -2.44 10.27
N VAL A 138 -4.43 -3.31 9.96
CA VAL A 138 -4.57 -4.36 8.94
C VAL A 138 -3.82 -5.62 9.36
N ARG A 139 -4.37 -6.79 9.02
CA ARG A 139 -3.74 -8.09 9.24
C ARG A 139 -4.10 -9.05 8.10
N LEU A 140 -3.11 -9.76 7.57
CA LEU A 140 -3.36 -10.89 6.67
C LEU A 140 -4.08 -12.01 7.38
N GLU A 141 -5.10 -12.56 6.73
CA GLU A 141 -5.82 -13.76 7.18
C GLU A 141 -6.04 -14.73 6.03
N GLN A 142 -6.43 -15.97 6.36
CA GLN A 142 -6.75 -16.95 5.34
C GLN A 142 -7.93 -16.45 4.50
N GLY A 143 -7.72 -16.29 3.20
CA GLY A 143 -8.76 -15.85 2.26
C GLY A 143 -8.95 -14.33 2.14
N GLY A 144 -8.11 -13.51 2.78
CA GLY A 144 -8.19 -12.07 2.62
C GLY A 144 -7.39 -11.26 3.64
N VAL A 145 -7.90 -10.07 3.94
CA VAL A 145 -7.27 -9.10 4.82
C VAL A 145 -8.26 -8.62 5.85
N ARG A 146 -7.98 -8.86 7.14
CA ARG A 146 -8.75 -8.26 8.22
C ARG A 146 -8.35 -6.81 8.40
N ILE A 147 -9.34 -5.94 8.46
CA ILE A 147 -9.19 -4.50 8.69
C ILE A 147 -9.90 -4.10 9.98
N TRP A 148 -9.37 -3.08 10.64
CA TRP A 148 -10.00 -2.37 11.75
C TRP A 148 -10.34 -0.97 11.29
N VAL A 149 -11.56 -0.52 11.58
CA VAL A 149 -12.07 0.78 11.13
C VAL A 149 -12.32 1.66 12.34
N ASN A 150 -11.73 2.85 12.31
CA ASN A 150 -12.02 3.91 13.26
C ASN A 150 -12.68 5.09 12.56
N ARG A 151 -13.41 5.87 13.33
CA ARG A 151 -14.08 7.08 12.91
C ARG A 151 -13.57 8.28 13.67
N ILE A 152 -13.23 9.34 12.94
CA ILE A 152 -12.96 10.66 13.51
C ILE A 152 -14.26 11.45 13.52
N MET A 153 -14.58 12.07 14.67
CA MET A 153 -15.66 13.04 14.76
C MET A 153 -15.07 14.44 14.69
N CYS A 154 -15.40 15.19 13.65
CA CYS A 154 -14.94 16.56 13.51
C CYS A 154 -15.81 17.53 14.32
N PRO A 155 -15.23 18.62 14.84
CA PRO A 155 -15.98 19.73 15.43
C PRO A 155 -17.03 20.35 14.50
N ALA A 156 -18.13 20.87 15.07
CA ALA A 156 -19.33 21.34 14.35
C ALA A 156 -19.07 22.55 13.45
N ASP A 157 -18.10 23.37 13.85
CA ASP A 157 -17.67 24.59 13.19
C ASP A 157 -16.91 24.33 11.89
N LYS A 158 -16.57 23.07 11.58
CA LYS A 158 -15.97 22.67 10.30
C LYS A 158 -17.05 22.12 9.36
N PRO A 159 -17.63 22.95 8.47
CA PRO A 159 -18.65 22.48 7.54
C PRO A 159 -18.08 21.43 6.57
N HIS A 160 -18.97 20.50 6.16
CA HIS A 160 -18.67 19.39 5.25
C HIS A 160 -17.96 19.83 3.96
N SER A 161 -18.26 21.03 3.46
CA SER A 161 -17.65 21.64 2.27
C SER A 161 -16.18 22.05 2.45
N GLN A 162 -15.81 22.58 3.61
CA GLN A 162 -14.41 22.94 3.90
C GLN A 162 -13.55 21.68 4.08
N ILE A 163 -14.13 20.65 4.68
CA ILE A 163 -13.51 19.33 4.83
C ILE A 163 -13.21 18.68 3.46
N LEU A 164 -14.17 18.71 2.54
CA LEU A 164 -13.96 18.25 1.16
C LEU A 164 -12.84 19.03 0.45
N SER A 165 -12.80 20.36 0.64
CA SER A 165 -11.77 21.19 0.02
C SER A 165 -10.37 20.96 0.59
N ASN A 166 -10.25 20.70 1.90
CA ASN A 166 -8.99 20.38 2.55
C ASN A 166 -8.52 18.97 2.17
N ALA A 167 -9.45 18.02 2.07
CA ALA A 167 -9.19 16.69 1.56
C ALA A 167 -8.57 16.74 0.15
N GLN A 168 -9.15 17.54 -0.74
CA GLN A 168 -8.65 17.71 -2.11
C GLN A 168 -7.30 18.43 -2.18
N LYS A 169 -7.05 19.44 -1.34
CA LYS A 169 -5.79 20.22 -1.33
C LYS A 169 -4.57 19.41 -0.88
N SER A 170 -4.74 18.39 -0.04
CA SER A 170 -3.66 17.47 0.37
C SER A 170 -3.39 16.33 -0.63
N GLY A 171 -4.17 16.21 -1.71
CA GLY A 171 -4.05 15.15 -2.71
C GLY A 171 -3.19 15.55 -3.91
N GLY A 172 -1.87 15.62 -3.73
CA GLY A 172 -0.92 15.77 -4.84
C GLY A 172 -0.83 14.50 -5.68
N VAL A 173 -1.20 14.60 -6.96
CA VAL A 173 -1.07 13.64 -8.07
C VAL A 173 -1.94 12.37 -7.98
N LYS A 174 -3.22 12.52 -8.35
CA LYS A 174 -4.09 11.44 -8.84
C LYS A 174 -3.65 10.96 -10.24
N GLY A 175 -2.59 10.17 -10.31
CA GLY A 175 -2.42 9.26 -11.45
C GLY A 175 -3.10 7.95 -11.06
N SER A 176 -4.29 7.65 -11.62
CA SER A 176 -5.00 6.40 -11.33
C SER A 176 -4.04 5.23 -11.50
N TYR A 177 -3.86 4.44 -10.46
CA TYR A 177 -2.92 3.32 -10.45
C TYR A 177 -3.28 2.28 -11.52
N GLU A 178 -4.54 2.18 -11.94
CA GLU A 178 -4.94 1.40 -13.12
C GLU A 178 -4.20 1.82 -14.39
N GLN A 179 -3.98 3.13 -14.61
CA GLN A 179 -3.16 3.59 -15.74
C GLN A 179 -1.68 3.18 -15.57
N ARG A 180 -1.16 3.22 -14.34
CA ARG A 180 0.22 2.82 -14.04
C ARG A 180 0.43 1.31 -14.23
N ARG A 181 -0.56 0.51 -13.83
CA ARG A 181 -0.62 -0.95 -14.05
C ARG A 181 -0.78 -1.28 -15.52
N GLN A 182 -1.67 -0.60 -16.25
CA GLN A 182 -1.82 -0.78 -17.69
C GLN A 182 -0.51 -0.48 -18.44
N GLN A 183 0.20 0.58 -18.07
CA GLN A 183 1.51 0.90 -18.63
C GLN A 183 2.56 -0.16 -18.30
N LEU A 184 2.58 -0.67 -17.07
CA LEU A 184 3.53 -1.71 -16.67
C LEU A 184 3.26 -3.04 -17.39
N LEU A 185 1.98 -3.43 -17.51
CA LEU A 185 1.56 -4.60 -18.26
C LEU A 185 1.89 -4.48 -19.76
N GLN A 186 1.69 -3.30 -20.36
CA GLN A 186 2.11 -3.03 -21.74
C GLN A 186 3.63 -3.16 -21.92
N THR A 187 4.40 -2.59 -21.00
CA THR A 187 5.88 -2.68 -21.03
C THR A 187 6.37 -4.13 -20.89
N LEU A 188 5.71 -4.95 -20.07
CA LEU A 188 6.04 -6.36 -19.90
C LEU A 188 5.66 -7.17 -21.15
N ALA A 189 4.53 -6.88 -21.79
CA ALA A 189 4.11 -7.53 -23.03
C ALA A 189 5.06 -7.22 -24.20
N GLU A 190 5.51 -5.96 -24.34
CA GLU A 190 6.46 -5.54 -25.38
C GLU A 190 7.83 -6.23 -25.24
N ARG A 191 8.30 -6.46 -24.00
CA ARG A 191 9.53 -7.23 -23.72
C ARG A 191 9.42 -8.70 -24.09
N GLN A 192 8.22 -9.29 -24.04
CA GLN A 192 7.99 -10.67 -24.45
C GLN A 192 7.94 -10.81 -25.98
N THR A 193 7.44 -9.82 -26.71
CA THR A 193 7.45 -9.84 -28.19
C THR A 193 8.84 -9.63 -28.79
N THR A 194 9.67 -8.79 -28.17
CA THR A 194 11.05 -8.53 -28.64
C THR A 194 12.03 -9.65 -28.35
N SER A 195 11.73 -10.52 -27.38
CA SER A 195 12.50 -11.74 -27.09
C SER A 195 12.09 -12.94 -27.94
N ALA A 196 10.93 -12.90 -28.61
CA ALA A 196 10.47 -13.95 -29.51
C ALA A 196 11.10 -13.87 -30.93
N ASP A 197 11.58 -12.70 -31.37
CA ASP A 197 12.15 -12.51 -32.71
C ASP A 197 13.67 -12.78 -32.82
N SER A 198 14.33 -13.19 -31.75
CA SER A 198 15.79 -13.47 -31.76
C SER A 198 16.16 -14.93 -32.05
N ASN A 199 15.21 -15.80 -32.36
CA ASN A 199 15.48 -17.20 -32.71
C ASN A 199 14.79 -17.61 -34.03
N VAL A 200 15.22 -17.01 -35.15
CA VAL A 200 15.08 -17.63 -36.48
C VAL A 200 16.48 -17.94 -37.02
N GLY A 201 17.09 -18.96 -36.43
CA GLY A 201 18.20 -19.68 -37.05
C GLY A 201 17.65 -20.87 -37.82
N GLU A 202 17.33 -20.70 -39.10
CA GLU A 202 16.89 -21.81 -39.97
C GLU A 202 17.89 -22.05 -41.10
N THR A 203 18.72 -23.08 -40.89
CA THR A 203 19.28 -24.07 -41.83
C THR A 203 19.54 -23.65 -43.29
N ARG A 204 20.82 -23.42 -43.62
CA ARG A 204 21.34 -23.54 -45.00
C ARG A 204 21.64 -25.02 -45.31
N ARG A 205 20.83 -25.59 -46.21
CA ARG A 205 21.08 -26.85 -46.92
C ARG A 205 22.36 -26.71 -47.76
N LEU A 206 23.32 -27.63 -47.61
CA LEU A 206 24.38 -27.86 -48.59
C LEU A 206 23.96 -29.05 -49.46
N GLN A 207 23.89 -28.82 -50.77
CA GLN A 207 23.99 -29.84 -51.82
C GLN A 207 25.46 -30.10 -52.11
#